data_AF-A0A1Q5SXA0-F1
#
_entry.id   AF-A0A1Q5SXA0-F1
#
_cell.length_a   1.000
_cell.length_b   1.000
_cell.length_c   1.000
_cell.angle_alpha   90.00
_cell.angle_beta   90.00
_cell.angle_gamma   90.00
#
_symmetry.space_group_name_H-M   'P 1'
#
loop_
_entity.id
_entity.type
_entity.pdbx_description
1 polymer ?
#
loop_
_entity_poly.entity_id
_entity_poly.type
_entity_poly.pdbx_seq_one_letter_code
_entity_poly.pdbx_strand_id
1 'polypeptide(L)'
;MLIVMRMLSGGASASVQAVGAGTIADLWDSRERGRAMGIFYLGPLCGPLFAPIVGGLLAERWGWRSTMWFLAGYGALTVIFIFLALPETLAVRKPVLPDVAENDMAPVSRPLSRVSSRQVVGVTTRWLKMLKIVFIDPLKIVLYLQYIPVLLSVYYASIAFGSLYVLNVSVEHSFGKPPYNFSTIIIGLLYIPNSVGYVVASLFGGRWMDSIMQREAKKANRYDEKGRPIYHPEDRMRENAWLGAFLYPAALIWYGWTVDKGVFWLVPMIANFFFGIGSMLIFSMVTTMLTEFMPKKSSEGVALNNFMRNIFSCVGSLVTAPIINGIGNGWLFTILGLVSFASSSVIFLMRVFGPRWRKTMDERMR
;
A
#
# COMPACT_ATOMS: atom_id res chain seq x y z
N MET A 1 -2.37 -23.75 15.79
CA MET A 1 -1.92 -22.57 16.57
C MET A 1 -1.19 -21.53 15.72
N LEU A 2 -0.16 -21.90 14.94
CA LEU A 2 0.64 -20.95 14.15
C LEU A 2 -0.20 -20.11 13.16
N ILE A 3 -1.13 -20.74 12.43
CA ILE A 3 -2.01 -20.04 11.47
C ILE A 3 -2.90 -19.02 12.19
N VAL A 4 -3.54 -19.41 13.29
CA VAL A 4 -4.43 -18.53 14.08
C VAL A 4 -3.67 -17.32 14.61
N MET A 5 -2.48 -17.53 15.20
CA MET A 5 -1.64 -16.44 15.71
C MET A 5 -1.12 -15.53 14.58
N ARG A 6 -0.86 -16.08 13.39
CA ARG A 6 -0.51 -15.30 12.19
C ARG A 6 -1.68 -14.48 11.68
N MET A 7 -2.90 -15.01 11.70
CA MET A 7 -4.10 -14.25 11.34
C MET A 7 -4.34 -13.10 12.32
N LEU A 8 -4.22 -13.35 13.63
CA LEU A 8 -4.34 -12.31 14.66
C LEU A 8 -3.25 -11.24 14.51
N SER A 9 -2.00 -11.65 14.28
CA SER A 9 -0.88 -10.74 14.06
C SER A 9 -1.05 -9.90 12.79
N GLY A 10 -1.55 -10.49 11.69
CA GLY A 10 -1.86 -9.77 10.45
C GLY A 10 -2.99 -8.75 10.64
N GLY A 11 -4.06 -9.14 11.33
CA GLY A 11 -5.17 -8.24 11.68
C GLY A 11 -4.72 -7.07 12.56
N ALA A 12 -3.87 -7.33 13.56
CA ALA A 12 -3.30 -6.30 14.41
C ALA A 12 -2.32 -5.38 13.67
N SER A 13 -1.55 -5.88 12.71
CA SER A 13 -0.61 -5.06 11.90
C SER A 13 -1.34 -4.08 10.99
N ALA A 14 -2.51 -4.47 10.46
CA ALA A 14 -3.31 -3.60 9.59
C ALA A 14 -3.81 -2.32 10.29
N SER A 15 -4.12 -2.40 11.59
CA SER A 15 -4.61 -1.23 12.34
C SER A 15 -3.52 -0.16 12.50
N VAL A 16 -2.25 -0.55 12.65
CA VAL A 16 -1.13 0.38 12.84
C VAL A 16 -0.97 1.32 11.64
N GLN A 17 -1.11 0.81 10.41
CA GLN A 17 -1.00 1.66 9.21
C GLN A 17 -2.14 2.67 9.12
N ALA A 18 -3.37 2.29 9.47
CA ALA A 18 -4.54 3.16 9.42
C ALA A 18 -4.52 4.21 10.54
N VAL A 19 -4.28 3.76 11.78
CA VAL A 19 -4.27 4.63 12.96
C VAL A 19 -3.07 5.57 12.93
N GLY A 20 -1.88 5.10 12.55
CA GLY A 20 -0.67 5.94 12.50
C GLY A 20 -0.81 7.13 11.55
N ALA A 21 -1.38 6.92 10.36
CA ALA A 21 -1.69 8.01 9.44
C ALA A 21 -2.77 8.96 9.99
N GLY A 22 -3.75 8.44 10.72
CA GLY A 22 -4.78 9.24 11.41
C GLY A 22 -4.20 10.13 12.52
N THR A 23 -3.37 9.58 13.41
CA THR A 23 -2.75 10.33 14.51
C THR A 23 -1.90 11.50 14.00
N ILE A 24 -1.18 11.32 12.89
CA ILE A 24 -0.40 12.41 12.28
C ILE A 24 -1.31 13.49 11.69
N ALA A 25 -2.45 13.10 11.12
CA ALA A 25 -3.45 14.03 10.61
C ALA A 25 -4.07 14.88 11.70
N ASP A 26 -4.23 14.32 12.90
CA ASP A 26 -4.83 14.99 14.05
C ASP A 26 -3.83 15.90 14.78
N LEU A 27 -2.53 15.54 14.78
CA LEU A 27 -1.49 16.29 15.48
C LEU A 27 -0.87 17.44 14.66
N TRP A 28 -0.81 17.31 13.34
CA TRP A 28 -0.10 18.26 12.46
C TRP A 28 -1.05 19.06 11.56
N ASP A 29 -0.83 20.37 11.50
CA ASP A 29 -1.58 21.26 10.61
C ASP A 29 -1.31 20.93 9.13
N SER A 30 -2.28 21.23 8.26
CA SER A 30 -2.31 20.79 6.85
C SER A 30 -1.09 21.19 6.04
N ARG A 31 -0.39 22.28 6.41
CA ARG A 31 0.85 22.73 5.73
C ARG A 31 2.08 21.92 6.09
N GLU A 32 2.16 21.41 7.31
CA GLU A 32 3.33 20.66 7.81
C GLU A 32 3.13 19.14 7.76
N ARG A 33 1.86 18.71 7.66
CA ARG A 33 1.44 17.30 7.59
C ARG A 33 2.18 16.49 6.52
N GLY A 34 2.52 17.10 5.37
CA GLY A 34 3.28 16.41 4.32
C GLY A 34 4.68 15.97 4.78
N ARG A 35 5.38 16.81 5.54
CA ARG A 35 6.71 16.49 6.08
C ARG A 35 6.63 15.44 7.18
N ALA A 36 5.64 15.56 8.07
CA ALA A 36 5.39 14.59 9.14
C ALA A 36 5.01 13.20 8.58
N MET A 37 4.14 13.16 7.57
CA MET A 37 3.79 11.94 6.84
C MET A 37 5.01 11.32 6.15
N GLY A 38 5.87 12.15 5.54
CA GLY A 38 7.13 11.68 4.94
C GLY A 38 8.01 10.93 5.94
N ILE A 39 8.20 11.49 7.15
CA ILE A 39 8.97 10.84 8.22
C ILE A 39 8.29 9.54 8.68
N PHE A 40 6.96 9.53 8.79
CA PHE A 40 6.22 8.31 9.13
C PHE A 40 6.38 7.21 8.09
N TYR A 41 6.29 7.55 6.80
CA TYR A 41 6.45 6.59 5.71
C TYR A 41 7.90 6.07 5.57
N LEU A 42 8.91 6.75 6.12
CA LEU A 42 10.26 6.18 6.22
C LEU A 42 10.27 4.90 7.08
N GLY A 43 9.44 4.80 8.12
CA GLY A 43 9.36 3.60 8.97
C GLY A 43 9.01 2.33 8.18
N PRO A 44 7.85 2.29 7.49
CA PRO A 44 7.48 1.18 6.60
C PRO A 44 8.49 0.88 5.50
N LEU A 45 9.24 1.88 5.01
CA LEU A 45 10.30 1.67 4.00
C LEU A 45 11.56 1.03 4.60
N CYS A 46 11.91 1.38 5.84
CA CYS A 46 13.02 0.79 6.58
C CYS A 46 12.68 -0.62 7.10
N GLY A 47 11.39 -0.96 7.26
CA GLY A 47 10.95 -2.28 7.73
C GLY A 47 11.54 -3.44 6.93
N PRO A 48 11.32 -3.50 5.60
CA PRO A 48 11.89 -4.52 4.72
C PRO A 48 13.43 -4.57 4.69
N LEU A 49 14.12 -3.49 5.09
CA LEU A 49 15.58 -3.47 5.20
C LEU A 49 16.05 -4.21 6.45
N PHE A 50 15.48 -3.88 7.62
CA PHE A 50 15.95 -4.41 8.90
C PHE A 50 15.33 -5.77 9.25
N ALA A 51 14.08 -6.01 8.87
CA ALA A 51 13.34 -7.21 9.27
C ALA A 51 13.98 -8.51 8.78
N PRO A 52 14.41 -8.66 7.51
CA PRO A 52 15.05 -9.88 7.03
C PRO A 52 16.44 -10.10 7.64
N ILE A 53 17.18 -9.04 7.96
CA ILE A 53 18.52 -9.12 8.57
C ILE A 53 18.41 -9.66 10.01
N VAL A 54 17.56 -9.02 10.82
CA VAL A 54 17.33 -9.43 12.22
C VAL A 54 16.65 -10.80 12.26
N GLY A 55 15.66 -11.02 11.39
CA GLY A 55 14.97 -12.30 11.25
C GLY A 55 15.89 -13.43 10.85
N GLY A 56 16.78 -13.21 9.87
CA GLY A 56 17.78 -14.19 9.43
C GLY A 56 18.77 -14.54 10.52
N LEU A 57 19.30 -13.54 11.25
CA LEU A 57 20.22 -13.73 12.37
C LEU A 57 19.61 -14.57 13.51
N LEU A 58 18.38 -14.23 13.90
CA LEU A 58 17.65 -14.96 14.96
C LEU A 58 17.29 -16.39 14.51
N ALA A 59 16.86 -16.55 13.26
CA ALA A 59 16.47 -17.84 12.71
C ALA A 59 17.65 -18.80 12.57
N GLU A 60 18.83 -18.30 12.18
CA GLU A 60 20.03 -19.11 12.02
C GLU A 60 20.60 -19.57 13.37
N ARG A 61 20.69 -18.67 14.36
CA ARG A 61 21.35 -18.98 15.64
C ARG A 61 20.47 -19.75 16.63
N TRP A 62 19.17 -19.47 16.65
CA TRP A 62 18.23 -20.00 17.65
C TRP A 62 16.97 -20.63 17.04
N GLY A 63 16.95 -20.81 15.72
CA GLY A 63 15.83 -21.40 15.00
C GLY A 63 14.66 -20.43 14.76
N TRP A 64 13.73 -20.86 13.92
CA TRP A 64 12.59 -20.03 13.49
C TRP A 64 11.69 -19.54 14.63
N ARG A 65 11.60 -20.27 15.75
CA ARG A 65 10.78 -19.86 16.91
C ARG A 65 11.31 -18.59 17.58
N SER A 66 12.61 -18.38 17.56
CA SER A 66 13.26 -17.19 18.15
C SER A 66 12.74 -15.90 17.51
N THR A 67 12.51 -15.90 16.19
CA THR A 67 11.94 -14.75 15.48
C THR A 67 10.56 -14.33 16.02
N MET A 68 9.75 -15.31 16.45
CA MET A 68 8.41 -15.04 16.99
C MET A 68 8.47 -14.47 18.40
N TRP A 69 9.36 -14.99 19.24
CA TRP A 69 9.59 -14.48 20.60
C TRP A 69 10.17 -13.08 20.59
N PHE A 70 11.11 -12.81 19.68
CA PHE A 70 11.65 -11.47 19.48
C PHE A 70 10.56 -10.48 19.06
N LEU A 71 9.69 -10.86 18.11
CA LEU A 71 8.58 -10.01 17.67
C LEU A 71 7.57 -9.75 18.81
N ALA A 72 7.31 -10.75 19.65
CA ALA A 72 6.45 -10.60 20.83
C ALA A 72 7.07 -9.65 21.86
N GLY A 73 8.37 -9.76 22.15
CA GLY A 73 9.10 -8.86 23.05
C GLY A 73 9.14 -7.43 22.52
N TYR A 74 9.43 -7.25 21.22
CA TYR A 74 9.40 -5.95 20.56
C TYR A 74 8.00 -5.32 20.58
N GLY A 75 6.95 -6.13 20.36
CA GLY A 75 5.56 -5.70 20.48
C GLY A 75 5.22 -5.22 21.90
N ALA A 76 5.62 -5.98 22.92
CA ALA A 76 5.42 -5.59 24.32
C ALA A 76 6.15 -4.29 24.66
N LEU A 77 7.40 -4.14 24.22
CA LEU A 77 8.18 -2.92 24.39
C LEU A 77 7.49 -1.72 23.70
N THR A 78 6.98 -1.92 22.49
CA THR A 78 6.26 -0.88 21.74
C THR A 78 4.99 -0.45 22.47
N VAL A 79 4.23 -1.39 23.05
CA VAL A 79 3.05 -1.09 23.87
C VAL A 79 3.43 -0.28 25.11
N ILE A 80 4.51 -0.64 25.80
CA ILE A 80 5.04 0.11 26.95
C ILE A 80 5.42 1.53 26.52
N PHE A 81 6.12 1.69 25.39
CA PHE A 81 6.46 3.02 24.86
C PHE A 81 5.24 3.84 24.49
N ILE A 82 4.22 3.24 23.85
CA ILE A 82 2.97 3.95 23.54
C ILE A 82 2.28 4.38 24.83
N PHE A 83 2.22 3.52 25.84
CA PHE A 83 1.57 3.82 27.11
C PHE A 83 2.29 4.94 27.89
N LEU A 84 3.63 4.98 27.85
CA LEU A 84 4.42 5.95 28.61
C LEU A 84 4.68 7.26 27.86
N ALA A 85 4.86 7.21 26.54
CA ALA A 85 5.35 8.35 25.74
C ALA A 85 4.29 9.00 24.85
N LEU A 86 3.13 8.36 24.62
CA LEU A 86 2.03 8.95 23.86
C LEU A 86 1.00 9.56 24.84
N PRO A 87 1.06 10.87 25.15
CA PRO A 87 -0.06 11.52 25.83
C PRO A 87 -1.31 11.44 24.94
N GLU A 88 -2.48 11.39 25.56
CA GLU A 88 -3.77 11.22 24.89
C GLU A 88 -3.93 12.24 23.74
N THR A 89 -3.76 11.81 22.48
CA THR A 89 -3.67 12.69 21.31
C THR A 89 -5.01 13.25 20.85
N LEU A 90 -6.12 12.88 21.51
CA LEU A 90 -7.47 13.27 21.13
C LEU A 90 -7.97 14.35 22.09
N ALA A 91 -7.44 15.57 21.95
CA ALA A 91 -7.82 16.73 22.79
C ALA A 91 -9.28 17.18 22.58
N VAL A 92 -9.97 16.72 21.53
CA VAL A 92 -11.37 17.03 21.28
C VAL A 92 -12.12 15.75 20.94
N ARG A 93 -12.84 15.19 21.93
CA ARG A 93 -13.93 14.23 21.68
C ARG A 93 -14.85 14.82 20.61
N LYS A 94 -14.69 14.43 19.34
CA LYS A 94 -15.81 14.56 18.39
C LYS A 94 -16.94 13.70 18.98
N PRO A 95 -18.14 14.27 19.23
CA PRO A 95 -19.28 13.45 19.60
C PRO A 95 -19.43 12.37 18.54
N VAL A 96 -19.60 11.11 18.96
CA VAL A 96 -19.76 9.93 18.08
C VAL A 96 -21.13 9.95 17.36
N LEU A 97 -21.76 11.12 17.26
CA LEU A 97 -23.06 11.32 16.63
C LEU A 97 -22.97 12.63 15.84
N PRO A 98 -23.37 12.64 14.55
CA PRO A 98 -24.01 13.84 14.04
C PRO A 98 -25.19 14.08 14.98
N ASP A 99 -25.21 15.22 15.66
CA ASP A 99 -26.46 15.81 16.07
C ASP A 99 -27.34 15.79 14.82
N VAL A 100 -28.31 14.88 14.82
CA VAL A 100 -29.43 14.93 13.90
C VAL A 100 -30.03 16.28 14.19
N ALA A 101 -29.75 17.21 13.28
CA ALA A 101 -30.39 18.50 13.11
C ALA A 101 -31.39 18.79 14.23
N GLU A 102 -30.94 19.58 15.19
CA GLU A 102 -31.78 20.37 16.07
C GLU A 102 -32.55 21.35 15.17
N ASN A 103 -33.53 20.82 14.44
CA ASN A 103 -34.37 21.54 13.50
C ASN A 103 -35.72 20.82 13.39
N ASP A 104 -36.30 20.54 14.56
CA ASP A 104 -37.74 20.33 14.74
C ASP A 104 -38.09 20.75 16.17
N MET A 105 -38.11 22.07 16.40
CA MET A 105 -38.89 22.65 17.49
C MET A 105 -40.37 22.44 17.19
N ALA A 106 -40.89 21.26 17.52
CA ALA A 106 -42.32 21.04 17.72
C ALA A 106 -42.54 20.65 19.19
N PRO A 107 -43.39 21.36 19.94
CA PRO A 107 -43.56 21.12 21.36
C PRO A 107 -44.44 19.89 21.55
N VAL A 108 -43.84 18.71 21.66
CA VAL A 108 -44.58 17.50 22.02
C VAL A 108 -44.33 17.20 23.49
N SER A 109 -45.23 17.72 24.30
CA SER A 109 -45.52 17.30 25.68
C SER A 109 -45.43 15.77 25.81
N ARG A 110 -44.44 15.28 26.57
CA ARG A 110 -44.36 13.87 26.97
C ARG A 110 -44.75 13.74 28.44
N PRO A 111 -45.88 13.10 28.77
CA PRO A 111 -46.06 12.56 30.11
C PRO A 111 -45.21 11.31 30.26
N LEU A 112 -44.54 11.20 31.40
CA LEU A 112 -43.74 10.07 31.85
C LEU A 112 -44.60 8.80 31.85
N SER A 113 -44.24 7.78 31.04
CA SER A 113 -44.74 6.43 31.31
C SER A 113 -43.76 5.33 30.85
N ARG A 114 -43.45 4.48 31.83
CA ARG A 114 -43.02 3.08 31.76
C ARG A 114 -41.78 2.71 30.92
N VAL A 115 -40.70 2.46 31.66
CA VAL A 115 -39.62 1.55 31.31
C VAL A 115 -40.21 0.20 30.89
N SER A 116 -40.08 -0.13 29.61
CA SER A 116 -40.48 -1.40 29.02
C SER A 116 -39.25 -2.02 28.37
N SER A 117 -39.13 -3.35 28.43
CA SER A 117 -38.05 -4.25 27.98
C SER A 117 -37.56 -4.10 26.52
N ARG A 118 -37.85 -2.99 25.83
CA ARG A 118 -37.39 -2.64 24.49
C ARG A 118 -35.92 -2.18 24.40
N GLN A 119 -35.26 -1.96 25.53
CA GLN A 119 -33.87 -1.48 25.56
C GLN A 119 -32.86 -2.53 25.06
N VAL A 120 -33.17 -3.83 25.17
CA VAL A 120 -32.29 -4.92 24.68
C VAL A 120 -32.35 -5.04 23.15
N VAL A 121 -33.51 -4.81 22.52
CA VAL A 121 -33.68 -4.87 21.05
C VAL A 121 -32.92 -3.73 20.35
N GLY A 122 -32.75 -2.58 21.01
CA GLY A 122 -31.95 -1.46 20.52
C GLY A 122 -30.44 -1.71 20.51
N VAL A 123 -29.93 -2.61 21.37
CA VAL A 123 -28.49 -2.96 21.44
C VAL A 123 -28.13 -4.01 20.39
N THR A 124 -28.99 -5.00 20.14
CA THR A 124 -28.77 -6.04 19.11
C THR A 124 -28.83 -5.46 17.70
N THR A 125 -29.77 -4.53 17.43
CA THR A 125 -29.79 -3.78 16.16
C THR A 125 -28.61 -2.81 16.03
N ARG A 126 -28.05 -2.30 17.13
CA ARG A 126 -26.80 -1.52 17.14
C ARG A 126 -25.58 -2.36 16.78
N TRP A 127 -25.47 -3.58 17.33
CA TRP A 127 -24.40 -4.52 16.98
C TRP A 127 -24.51 -5.01 15.54
N LEU A 128 -25.72 -5.30 15.04
CA LEU A 128 -25.94 -5.62 13.64
C LEU A 128 -25.66 -4.43 12.70
N LYS A 129 -26.01 -3.20 13.09
CA LYS A 129 -25.62 -1.98 12.35
C LYS A 129 -24.12 -1.74 12.40
N MET A 130 -23.46 -1.93 13.54
CA MET A 130 -22.01 -1.86 13.69
C MET A 130 -21.32 -2.94 12.85
N LEU A 131 -21.79 -4.18 12.87
CA LEU A 131 -21.29 -5.26 12.02
C LEU A 131 -21.51 -4.94 10.54
N LYS A 132 -22.66 -4.37 10.18
CA LYS A 132 -22.92 -3.89 8.81
C LYS A 132 -22.00 -2.72 8.43
N ILE A 133 -21.69 -1.80 9.34
CA ILE A 133 -20.75 -0.71 9.11
C ILE A 133 -19.30 -1.22 9.03
N VAL A 134 -18.94 -2.22 9.82
CA VAL A 134 -17.58 -2.78 9.89
C VAL A 134 -17.31 -3.79 8.76
N PHE A 135 -18.30 -4.56 8.33
CA PHE A 135 -18.15 -5.58 7.29
C PHE A 135 -18.74 -5.17 5.93
N ILE A 136 -19.91 -4.50 5.87
CA ILE A 136 -20.60 -4.24 4.60
C ILE A 136 -20.24 -2.87 4.01
N ASP A 137 -20.09 -1.82 4.82
CA ASP A 137 -19.69 -0.50 4.31
C ASP A 137 -18.27 -0.45 3.68
N PRO A 138 -17.23 -1.13 4.20
CA PRO A 138 -15.95 -1.21 3.49
C PRO A 138 -16.02 -2.06 2.21
N LEU A 139 -16.95 -3.02 2.10
CA LEU A 139 -17.18 -3.75 0.86
C LEU A 139 -17.87 -2.88 -0.22
N LYS A 140 -18.63 -1.85 0.15
CA LYS A 140 -19.14 -0.88 -0.84
C LYS A 140 -18.03 -0.13 -1.56
N ILE A 141 -16.83 -0.04 -0.97
CA ILE A 141 -15.68 0.58 -1.61
C ILE A 141 -15.28 -0.18 -2.90
N VAL A 142 -15.52 -1.50 -2.94
CA VAL A 142 -15.32 -2.33 -4.15
C VAL A 142 -16.20 -1.85 -5.31
N LEU A 143 -17.37 -1.24 -5.04
CA LEU A 143 -18.21 -0.66 -6.09
C LEU A 143 -17.52 0.49 -6.84
N TYR A 144 -16.52 1.17 -6.26
CA TYR A 144 -15.75 2.19 -6.98
C TYR A 144 -14.84 1.59 -8.08
N LEU A 145 -14.62 0.27 -8.10
CA LEU A 145 -14.02 -0.41 -9.27
C LEU A 145 -14.88 -0.27 -10.53
N GLN A 146 -16.15 0.12 -10.42
CA GLN A 146 -16.97 0.42 -11.61
C GLN A 146 -16.42 1.60 -12.42
N TYR A 147 -15.62 2.48 -11.80
CA TYR A 147 -14.97 3.58 -12.50
C TYR A 147 -13.68 3.08 -13.15
N ILE A 148 -13.66 3.10 -14.49
CA ILE A 148 -12.55 2.59 -15.31
C ILE A 148 -11.17 3.14 -14.87
N PRO A 149 -10.99 4.45 -14.56
CA PRO A 149 -9.70 4.96 -14.08
C PRO A 149 -9.28 4.36 -12.73
N VAL A 150 -10.23 4.14 -11.84
CA VAL A 150 -9.96 3.57 -10.51
C VAL A 150 -9.58 2.10 -10.66
N LEU A 151 -10.32 1.34 -11.46
CA LEU A 151 -10.03 -0.06 -11.74
C LEU A 151 -8.65 -0.25 -12.34
N LEU A 152 -8.33 0.53 -13.37
CA LEU A 152 -7.05 0.48 -14.06
C LEU A 152 -5.88 0.83 -13.11
N SER A 153 -6.06 1.85 -12.26
CA SER A 153 -5.05 2.26 -11.26
C SER A 153 -4.80 1.14 -10.27
N VAL A 154 -5.88 0.62 -9.69
CA VAL A 154 -5.83 -0.42 -8.65
C VAL A 154 -5.31 -1.75 -9.20
N TYR A 155 -5.68 -2.12 -10.42
CA TYR A 155 -5.14 -3.28 -11.13
C TYR A 155 -3.61 -3.19 -11.27
N TYR A 156 -3.11 -2.06 -11.75
CA TYR A 156 -1.68 -1.85 -11.96
C TYR A 156 -0.88 -1.91 -10.65
N ALA A 157 -1.36 -1.24 -9.59
CA ALA A 157 -0.73 -1.33 -8.27
C ALA A 157 -0.81 -2.73 -7.64
N SER A 158 -1.90 -3.46 -7.89
CA SER A 158 -2.08 -4.82 -7.38
C SER A 158 -1.08 -5.80 -8.00
N ILE A 159 -0.83 -5.68 -9.30
CA ILE A 159 0.20 -6.49 -9.98
C ILE A 159 1.59 -6.09 -9.52
N ALA A 160 1.88 -4.80 -9.44
CA ALA A 160 3.20 -4.29 -9.02
C ALA A 160 3.61 -4.84 -7.64
N PHE A 161 2.68 -4.82 -6.68
CA PHE A 161 2.93 -5.32 -5.33
C PHE A 161 2.86 -6.85 -5.25
N GLY A 162 1.97 -7.46 -6.05
CA GLY A 162 1.91 -8.91 -6.18
C GLY A 162 3.26 -9.47 -6.62
N SER A 163 3.87 -8.93 -7.68
CA SER A 163 5.18 -9.44 -8.13
C SER A 163 6.31 -9.13 -7.15
N LEU A 164 6.22 -8.06 -6.35
CA LEU A 164 7.15 -7.80 -5.25
C LEU A 164 7.15 -8.93 -4.22
N TYR A 165 5.96 -9.39 -3.82
CA TYR A 165 5.85 -10.53 -2.90
C TYR A 165 6.27 -11.86 -3.55
N VAL A 166 5.93 -12.08 -4.82
CA VAL A 166 6.43 -13.24 -5.57
C VAL A 166 7.96 -13.25 -5.62
N LEU A 167 8.57 -12.09 -5.88
CA LEU A 167 10.01 -11.93 -5.93
C LEU A 167 10.65 -12.22 -4.57
N ASN A 168 10.09 -11.71 -3.46
CA ASN A 168 10.58 -12.00 -2.12
C ASN A 168 10.56 -13.51 -1.82
N VAL A 169 9.43 -14.18 -2.10
CA VAL A 169 9.31 -15.64 -1.91
C VAL A 169 10.31 -16.41 -2.78
N SER A 170 10.53 -15.97 -4.02
CA SER A 170 11.53 -16.59 -4.90
C SER A 170 12.96 -16.40 -4.39
N VAL A 171 13.31 -15.21 -3.86
CA VAL A 171 14.65 -14.97 -3.28
C VAL A 171 14.89 -15.97 -2.14
N GLU A 172 13.95 -16.11 -1.21
CA GLU A 172 14.05 -17.09 -0.12
C GLU A 172 14.20 -18.53 -0.61
N HIS A 173 13.36 -18.95 -1.57
CA HIS A 173 13.32 -20.34 -2.04
C HIS A 173 14.51 -20.71 -2.92
N SER A 174 14.99 -19.78 -3.75
CA SER A 174 15.99 -20.06 -4.80
C SER A 174 17.42 -19.94 -4.30
N PHE A 175 17.70 -18.96 -3.43
CA PHE A 175 19.03 -18.80 -2.83
C PHE A 175 19.28 -19.79 -1.68
N GLY A 176 18.21 -20.34 -1.09
CA GLY A 176 18.30 -21.43 -0.11
C GLY A 176 18.48 -22.83 -0.71
N LYS A 177 18.45 -22.97 -2.05
CA LYS A 177 18.63 -24.24 -2.77
C LYS A 177 19.92 -24.23 -3.61
N PRO A 178 20.41 -25.40 -4.07
CA PRO A 178 21.48 -25.47 -5.07
C PRO A 178 21.05 -24.68 -6.32
N PRO A 179 21.92 -23.85 -6.91
CA PRO A 179 23.39 -23.83 -6.81
C PRO A 179 24.03 -22.89 -5.76
N TYR A 180 23.25 -22.07 -5.04
CA TYR A 180 23.83 -21.05 -4.13
C TYR A 180 24.01 -21.54 -2.69
N ASN A 181 23.08 -22.34 -2.16
CA ASN A 181 23.10 -22.88 -0.78
C ASN A 181 23.48 -21.82 0.29
N PHE A 182 22.91 -20.62 0.19
CA PHE A 182 23.24 -19.56 1.13
C PHE A 182 22.56 -19.76 2.48
N SER A 183 23.26 -19.37 3.55
CA SER A 183 22.71 -19.39 4.91
C SER A 183 21.60 -18.35 5.10
N THR A 184 20.76 -18.55 6.11
CA THR A 184 19.58 -17.71 6.37
C THR A 184 19.95 -16.24 6.60
N ILE A 185 21.08 -15.95 7.24
CA ILE A 185 21.61 -14.60 7.38
C ILE A 185 21.90 -13.98 6.00
N ILE A 186 22.62 -14.70 5.14
CA ILE A 186 23.00 -14.21 3.80
C ILE A 186 21.75 -13.91 2.97
N ILE A 187 20.73 -14.79 3.01
CA ILE A 187 19.44 -14.55 2.35
C ILE A 187 18.78 -13.27 2.90
N GLY A 188 18.84 -13.03 4.22
CA GLY A 188 18.39 -11.78 4.83
C GLY A 188 19.11 -10.54 4.28
N LEU A 189 20.42 -10.62 4.00
CA LEU A 189 21.21 -9.54 3.39
C LEU A 189 20.85 -9.31 1.90
N LEU A 190 20.34 -10.31 1.17
CA LEU A 190 19.94 -10.18 -0.23
C LEU A 190 18.70 -9.27 -0.42
N TYR A 191 18.00 -8.92 0.65
CA TYR A 191 16.92 -7.93 0.63
C TYR A 191 17.39 -6.47 0.67
N ILE A 192 18.67 -6.23 0.99
CA ILE A 192 19.26 -4.88 1.05
C ILE A 192 19.19 -4.18 -0.31
N PRO A 193 19.65 -4.76 -1.43
CA PRO A 193 19.62 -4.08 -2.74
C PRO A 193 18.21 -3.64 -3.12
N ASN A 194 17.20 -4.49 -2.90
CA ASN A 194 15.81 -4.17 -3.15
C ASN A 194 15.33 -2.97 -2.28
N SER A 195 15.66 -2.99 -0.98
CA SER A 195 15.30 -1.94 -0.04
C SER A 195 16.00 -0.61 -0.31
N VAL A 196 17.28 -0.64 -0.68
CA VAL A 196 18.03 0.56 -1.11
C VAL A 196 17.39 1.15 -2.37
N GLY A 197 16.93 0.30 -3.29
CA GLY A 197 16.15 0.72 -4.45
C GLY A 197 14.89 1.50 -4.07
N TYR A 198 14.14 1.05 -3.05
CA TYR A 198 12.97 1.78 -2.53
C TYR A 198 13.32 3.15 -1.96
N VAL A 199 14.39 3.23 -1.16
CA VAL A 199 14.83 4.49 -0.55
C VAL A 199 15.26 5.48 -1.62
N VAL A 200 16.07 5.04 -2.60
CA VAL A 200 16.50 5.87 -3.73
C VAL A 200 15.29 6.36 -4.52
N ALA A 201 14.36 5.48 -4.88
CA ALA A 201 13.17 5.87 -5.61
C ALA A 201 12.24 6.79 -4.82
N SER A 202 12.14 6.63 -3.49
CA SER A 202 11.33 7.53 -2.65
C SER A 202 11.94 8.93 -2.57
N LEU A 203 13.26 9.03 -2.32
CA LEU A 203 13.96 10.31 -2.16
C LEU A 203 14.05 11.08 -3.48
N PHE A 204 14.43 10.41 -4.56
CA PHE A 204 14.61 11.06 -5.86
C PHE A 204 13.31 11.10 -6.67
N GLY A 205 12.49 10.05 -6.61
CA GLY A 205 11.27 9.93 -7.42
C GLY A 205 10.21 10.97 -7.08
N GLY A 206 10.06 11.35 -5.81
CA GLY A 206 9.15 12.43 -5.40
C GLY A 206 9.55 13.78 -6.00
N ARG A 207 10.81 14.19 -5.80
CA ARG A 207 11.36 15.44 -6.36
C ARG A 207 11.34 15.46 -7.89
N TRP A 208 11.58 14.30 -8.50
CA TRP A 208 11.56 14.14 -9.94
C TRP A 208 10.15 14.26 -10.51
N MET A 209 9.16 13.63 -9.87
CA MET A 209 7.74 13.74 -10.23
C MET A 209 7.26 15.19 -10.11
N ASP A 210 7.61 15.88 -9.02
CA ASP A 210 7.24 17.29 -8.82
C ASP A 210 7.91 18.21 -9.86
N SER A 211 9.18 17.95 -10.21
CA SER A 211 9.89 18.72 -11.24
C SER A 211 9.28 18.55 -12.63
N ILE A 212 8.82 17.35 -12.97
CA ILE A 212 8.10 17.09 -14.23
C ILE A 212 6.78 17.83 -14.24
N MET A 213 6.02 17.76 -13.15
CA MET A 213 4.75 18.44 -13.00
C MET A 213 4.88 19.97 -13.16
N GLN A 214 5.93 20.56 -12.58
CA GLN A 214 6.24 22.00 -12.75
C GLN A 214 6.67 22.35 -14.17
N ARG A 215 7.44 21.50 -14.85
CA ARG A 215 7.84 21.70 -16.25
C ARG A 215 6.63 21.66 -17.18
N GLU A 216 5.69 20.75 -16.94
CA GLU A 216 4.48 20.62 -17.74
C GLU A 216 3.49 21.77 -17.52
N ALA A 217 3.25 22.17 -16.27
CA ALA A 217 2.38 23.30 -16.00
C ALA A 217 2.92 24.60 -16.64
N LYS A 218 4.25 24.76 -16.69
CA LYS A 218 4.91 25.85 -17.42
C LYS A 218 4.79 25.70 -18.94
N LYS A 219 4.96 24.50 -19.50
CA LYS A 219 4.81 24.25 -20.95
C LYS A 219 3.37 24.42 -21.43
N ALA A 220 2.39 24.09 -20.61
CA ALA A 220 0.98 24.18 -20.94
C ALA A 220 0.39 25.60 -20.76
N ASN A 221 1.17 26.56 -20.21
CA ASN A 221 0.72 27.92 -19.89
C ASN A 221 -0.61 27.98 -19.10
N ARG A 222 -0.88 26.96 -18.28
CA ARG A 222 -2.10 26.89 -17.46
C ARG A 222 -1.85 27.55 -16.11
N TYR A 223 -2.09 28.84 -16.05
CA TYR A 223 -2.08 29.61 -14.82
C TYR A 223 -3.51 29.91 -14.38
N ASP A 224 -3.81 29.62 -13.12
CA ASP A 224 -5.02 30.04 -12.41
C ASP A 224 -5.10 31.58 -12.38
N GLU A 225 -6.27 32.18 -12.16
CA GLU A 225 -6.46 33.66 -12.13
C GLU A 225 -5.55 34.39 -11.12
N LYS A 226 -4.90 33.66 -10.21
CA LYS A 226 -3.91 34.14 -9.22
C LYS A 226 -2.45 33.88 -9.62
N GLY A 227 -2.17 33.52 -10.88
CA GLY A 227 -0.82 33.26 -11.39
C GLY A 227 -0.20 31.94 -10.89
N ARG A 228 -1.00 31.01 -10.38
CA ARG A 228 -0.53 29.70 -9.88
C ARG A 228 -0.73 28.62 -10.93
N PRO A 229 0.25 27.74 -11.20
CA PRO A 229 0.10 26.66 -12.17
C PRO A 229 -1.05 25.69 -11.79
N ILE A 230 -1.93 25.39 -12.74
CA ILE A 230 -3.00 24.37 -12.59
C ILE A 230 -2.39 23.01 -12.92
N TYR A 231 -2.33 22.13 -11.93
CA TYR A 231 -1.77 20.78 -12.09
C TYR A 231 -2.85 19.78 -12.46
N HIS A 232 -2.70 19.12 -13.61
CA HIS A 232 -3.52 17.95 -13.92
C HIS A 232 -2.79 16.68 -13.49
N PRO A 233 -3.51 15.65 -13.00
CA PRO A 233 -2.93 14.37 -12.61
C PRO A 233 -2.08 13.74 -13.73
N GLU A 234 -2.57 13.86 -14.96
CA GLU A 234 -1.97 13.28 -16.17
C GLU A 234 -0.57 13.86 -16.50
N ASP A 235 -0.28 15.08 -16.03
CA ASP A 235 1.03 15.73 -16.25
C ASP A 235 2.15 15.04 -15.44
N ARG A 236 1.79 14.25 -14.41
CA ARG A 236 2.74 13.42 -13.64
C ARG A 236 3.17 12.15 -14.40
N MET A 237 2.36 11.65 -15.33
CA MET A 237 2.55 10.36 -16.01
C MET A 237 3.31 10.46 -17.35
N ARG A 238 4.43 11.18 -17.38
CA ARG A 238 5.31 11.24 -18.57
C ARG A 238 6.52 10.32 -18.40
N GLU A 239 7.73 10.86 -18.46
CA GLU A 239 8.97 10.08 -18.56
C GLU A 239 9.17 9.10 -17.40
N ASN A 240 8.80 9.48 -16.16
CA ASN A 240 8.94 8.62 -14.98
C ASN A 240 8.04 7.39 -15.03
N ALA A 241 6.85 7.56 -15.60
CA ALA A 241 5.87 6.49 -15.70
C ALA A 241 6.29 5.45 -16.72
N TRP A 242 6.81 5.89 -17.86
CA TRP A 242 7.38 5.01 -18.88
C TRP A 242 8.67 4.35 -18.40
N LEU A 243 9.56 5.09 -17.73
CA LEU A 243 10.79 4.51 -17.19
C LEU A 243 10.48 3.45 -16.13
N GLY A 244 9.56 3.71 -15.20
CA GLY A 244 9.08 2.71 -14.24
C GLY A 244 8.44 1.50 -14.94
N ALA A 245 7.58 1.74 -15.92
CA ALA A 245 6.90 0.72 -16.72
C ALA A 245 7.81 -0.19 -17.53
N PHE A 246 8.96 0.30 -18.00
CA PHE A 246 9.94 -0.53 -18.72
C PHE A 246 10.94 -1.18 -17.76
N LEU A 247 11.44 -0.42 -16.79
CA LEU A 247 12.47 -0.87 -15.85
C LEU A 247 11.95 -2.01 -14.96
N TYR A 248 10.70 -1.90 -14.50
CA TYR A 248 10.05 -2.89 -13.64
C TYR A 248 9.97 -4.31 -14.27
N PRO A 249 9.36 -4.51 -15.46
CA PRO A 249 9.30 -5.82 -16.10
C PRO A 249 10.67 -6.29 -16.61
N ALA A 250 11.53 -5.39 -17.11
CA ALA A 250 12.87 -5.76 -17.54
C ALA A 250 13.70 -6.33 -16.38
N ALA A 251 13.60 -5.71 -15.20
CA ALA A 251 14.27 -6.20 -13.99
C ALA A 251 13.73 -7.55 -13.50
N LEU A 252 12.41 -7.79 -13.60
CA LEU A 252 11.82 -9.11 -13.29
C LEU A 252 12.35 -10.21 -14.21
N ILE A 253 12.34 -9.97 -15.53
CA ILE A 253 12.82 -10.96 -16.51
C ILE A 253 14.32 -11.22 -16.31
N TRP A 254 15.10 -10.16 -16.08
CA TRP A 254 16.53 -10.27 -15.81
C TRP A 254 16.80 -11.08 -14.54
N TYR A 255 16.07 -10.82 -13.45
CA TYR A 255 16.16 -11.61 -12.23
C TYR A 255 15.79 -13.09 -12.47
N GLY A 256 14.68 -13.35 -13.15
CA GLY A 256 14.20 -14.69 -13.43
C GLY A 256 15.23 -15.59 -14.10
N TRP A 257 15.80 -15.12 -15.22
CA TRP A 257 16.77 -15.90 -16.00
C TRP A 257 18.14 -16.01 -15.33
N THR A 258 18.55 -15.02 -14.54
CA THR A 258 19.84 -15.08 -13.84
C THR A 258 19.81 -16.05 -12.68
N VAL A 259 18.68 -16.14 -11.98
CA VAL A 259 18.46 -17.16 -10.94
C VAL A 259 18.32 -18.55 -11.55
N ASP A 260 17.56 -18.71 -12.63
CA ASP A 260 17.33 -19.99 -13.31
C ASP A 260 18.63 -20.60 -13.87
N LYS A 261 19.51 -19.76 -14.42
CA LYS A 261 20.83 -20.18 -14.93
C LYS A 261 21.91 -20.31 -13.85
N GLY A 262 21.61 -20.02 -12.59
CA GLY A 262 22.60 -20.11 -11.50
C GLY A 262 23.79 -19.14 -11.66
N VAL A 263 23.57 -17.96 -12.23
CA VAL A 263 24.62 -16.95 -12.48
C VAL A 263 25.18 -16.41 -11.17
N PHE A 264 26.38 -15.83 -11.15
CA PHE A 264 26.92 -15.20 -9.94
C PHE A 264 25.92 -14.28 -9.22
N TRP A 265 25.73 -14.46 -7.92
CA TRP A 265 24.66 -13.88 -7.09
C TRP A 265 24.53 -12.35 -7.18
N LEU A 266 25.60 -11.64 -7.54
CA LEU A 266 25.57 -10.18 -7.70
C LEU A 266 24.66 -9.74 -8.86
N VAL A 267 24.57 -10.52 -9.93
CA VAL A 267 23.76 -10.20 -11.11
C VAL A 267 22.26 -10.13 -10.77
N PRO A 268 21.63 -11.14 -10.12
CA PRO A 268 20.25 -11.03 -9.67
C PRO A 268 20.06 -9.95 -8.59
N MET A 269 21.10 -9.59 -7.82
CA MET A 269 21.01 -8.50 -6.86
C MET A 269 20.93 -7.11 -7.52
N ILE A 270 21.67 -6.89 -8.61
CA ILE A 270 21.57 -5.68 -9.41
C ILE A 270 20.16 -5.57 -10.02
N ALA A 271 19.61 -6.67 -10.53
CA ALA A 271 18.24 -6.71 -11.02
C ALA A 271 17.22 -6.35 -9.92
N ASN A 272 17.41 -6.87 -8.69
CA ASN A 272 16.57 -6.54 -7.53
C ASN A 272 16.57 -5.06 -7.16
N PHE A 273 17.72 -4.40 -7.27
CA PHE A 273 17.84 -2.96 -7.05
C PHE A 273 17.02 -2.16 -8.05
N PHE A 274 17.15 -2.46 -9.35
CA PHE A 274 16.36 -1.79 -10.40
C PHE A 274 14.86 -2.11 -10.29
N PHE A 275 14.50 -3.33 -9.90
CA PHE A 275 13.13 -3.70 -9.59
C PHE A 275 12.57 -2.86 -8.44
N GLY A 276 13.35 -2.66 -7.37
CA GLY A 276 12.98 -1.80 -6.24
C GLY A 276 12.70 -0.37 -6.67
N ILE A 277 13.55 0.19 -7.54
CA ILE A 277 13.35 1.54 -8.09
C ILE A 277 12.06 1.61 -8.91
N GLY A 278 11.88 0.70 -9.87
CA GLY A 278 10.72 0.71 -10.78
C GLY A 278 9.39 0.52 -10.04
N SER A 279 9.32 -0.44 -9.12
CA SER A 279 8.10 -0.74 -8.36
C SER A 279 7.68 0.41 -7.44
N MET A 280 8.63 1.11 -6.80
CA MET A 280 8.31 2.25 -5.92
C MET A 280 7.86 3.49 -6.69
N LEU A 281 8.44 3.75 -7.87
CA LEU A 281 7.99 4.83 -8.76
C LEU A 281 6.54 4.59 -9.22
N ILE A 282 6.22 3.37 -9.63
CA ILE A 282 4.86 2.96 -9.98
C ILE A 282 3.91 3.13 -8.80
N PHE A 283 4.30 2.63 -7.61
CA PHE A 283 3.45 2.68 -6.43
C PHE A 283 3.12 4.11 -5.99
N SER A 284 4.11 4.99 -6.00
CA SER A 284 3.96 6.41 -5.64
C SER A 284 3.03 7.12 -6.63
N MET A 285 3.18 6.83 -7.93
CA MET A 285 2.34 7.38 -8.98
C MET A 285 0.88 6.93 -8.84
N VAL A 286 0.61 5.62 -8.71
CA VAL A 286 -0.75 5.10 -8.61
C VAL A 286 -1.47 5.64 -7.38
N THR A 287 -0.80 5.67 -6.23
CA THR A 287 -1.39 6.19 -5.00
C THR A 287 -1.76 7.66 -5.16
N THR A 288 -0.90 8.45 -5.79
CA THR A 288 -1.15 9.88 -6.07
C THR A 288 -2.31 10.07 -7.04
N MET A 289 -2.31 9.35 -8.17
CA MET A 289 -3.41 9.34 -9.15
C MET A 289 -4.76 9.10 -8.49
N LEU A 290 -4.82 8.08 -7.64
CA LEU A 290 -6.06 7.67 -6.98
C LEU A 290 -6.61 8.76 -6.04
N THR A 291 -5.71 9.46 -5.34
CA THR A 291 -6.11 10.59 -4.50
C THR A 291 -6.59 11.80 -5.30
N GLU A 292 -6.04 12.03 -6.49
CA GLU A 292 -6.43 13.15 -7.35
C GLU A 292 -7.69 12.87 -8.18
N PHE A 293 -7.96 11.60 -8.53
CA PHE A 293 -9.20 11.20 -9.19
C PHE A 293 -10.40 11.21 -8.24
N MET A 294 -10.21 10.95 -6.94
CA MET A 294 -11.29 10.97 -5.94
C MET A 294 -11.05 12.03 -4.84
N PRO A 295 -11.04 13.34 -5.16
CA PRO A 295 -10.66 14.37 -4.18
C PRO A 295 -11.63 14.47 -3.00
N LYS A 296 -12.93 14.20 -3.21
CA LYS A 296 -13.94 14.18 -2.13
C LYS A 296 -13.96 12.89 -1.30
N LYS A 297 -13.35 11.81 -1.80
CA LYS A 297 -13.36 10.46 -1.18
C LYS A 297 -12.00 9.76 -1.29
N SER A 298 -10.92 10.52 -1.10
CA SER A 298 -9.54 10.04 -1.35
C SER A 298 -9.14 8.89 -0.42
N SER A 299 -9.64 8.90 0.82
CA SER A 299 -9.43 7.82 1.79
C SER A 299 -10.09 6.50 1.36
N GLU A 300 -11.28 6.55 0.75
CA GLU A 300 -11.98 5.35 0.25
C GLU A 300 -11.20 4.75 -0.94
N GLY A 301 -10.68 5.61 -1.83
CA GLY A 301 -9.81 5.18 -2.92
C GLY A 301 -8.55 4.46 -2.45
N VAL A 302 -7.80 5.08 -1.55
CA VAL A 302 -6.56 4.46 -1.01
C VAL A 302 -6.86 3.14 -0.28
N ALA A 303 -7.98 3.07 0.46
CA ALA A 303 -8.42 1.83 1.09
C ALA A 303 -8.72 0.72 0.07
N LEU A 304 -9.40 1.05 -1.04
CA LEU A 304 -9.66 0.10 -2.14
C LEU A 304 -8.36 -0.48 -2.71
N ASN A 305 -7.39 0.41 -2.98
CA ASN A 305 -6.10 0.03 -3.52
C ASN A 305 -5.36 -0.92 -2.58
N ASN A 306 -5.30 -0.58 -1.28
CA ASN A 306 -4.68 -1.43 -0.28
C ASN A 306 -5.37 -2.79 -0.18
N PHE A 307 -6.70 -2.83 -0.21
CA PHE A 307 -7.48 -4.06 -0.12
C PHE A 307 -7.22 -4.99 -1.31
N MET A 308 -7.38 -4.49 -2.54
CA MET A 308 -7.14 -5.28 -3.76
C MET A 308 -5.69 -5.76 -3.83
N ARG A 309 -4.73 -4.87 -3.58
CA ARG A 309 -3.31 -5.17 -3.63
C ARG A 309 -2.89 -6.25 -2.64
N ASN A 310 -3.42 -6.21 -1.41
CA ASN A 310 -3.14 -7.23 -0.40
C ASN A 310 -3.74 -8.60 -0.78
N ILE A 311 -4.92 -8.63 -1.41
CA ILE A 311 -5.51 -9.89 -1.94
C ILE A 311 -4.60 -10.48 -3.02
N PHE A 312 -4.20 -9.68 -4.02
CA PHE A 312 -3.31 -10.14 -5.08
C PHE A 312 -1.96 -10.60 -4.55
N SER A 313 -1.42 -9.93 -3.52
CA SER A 313 -0.16 -10.31 -2.89
C SER A 313 -0.27 -11.60 -2.09
N CYS A 314 -1.41 -11.83 -1.42
CA CYS A 314 -1.71 -13.07 -0.72
C CYS A 314 -1.78 -14.25 -1.71
N VAL A 315 -2.57 -14.10 -2.78
CA VAL A 315 -2.70 -15.11 -3.84
C VAL A 315 -1.35 -15.35 -4.52
N GLY A 316 -0.64 -14.29 -4.89
CA GLY A 316 0.68 -14.37 -5.51
C GLY A 316 1.67 -15.14 -4.64
N SER A 317 1.79 -14.79 -3.35
CA SER A 317 2.70 -15.46 -2.42
C SER A 317 2.38 -16.95 -2.25
N LEU A 318 1.10 -17.31 -2.21
CA LEU A 318 0.65 -18.70 -2.00
C LEU A 318 0.94 -19.58 -3.23
N VAL A 319 0.72 -19.05 -4.43
CA VAL A 319 0.88 -19.80 -5.69
C VAL A 319 2.33 -19.77 -6.19
N THR A 320 3.18 -18.88 -5.69
CA THR A 320 4.58 -18.75 -6.11
C THR A 320 5.38 -20.05 -5.89
N ALA A 321 5.40 -20.57 -4.66
CA ALA A 321 6.20 -21.76 -4.34
C ALA A 321 5.86 -22.99 -5.22
N PRO A 322 4.59 -23.37 -5.43
CA PRO A 322 4.26 -24.48 -6.32
C PRO A 322 4.59 -24.19 -7.78
N ILE A 323 4.42 -22.95 -8.28
CA ILE A 323 4.81 -22.62 -9.66
C ILE A 323 6.32 -22.73 -9.85
N ILE A 324 7.13 -22.25 -8.90
CA ILE A 324 8.59 -22.35 -9.00
C ILE A 324 9.03 -23.81 -9.12
N ASN A 325 8.40 -24.73 -8.37
CA ASN A 325 8.73 -26.15 -8.44
C ASN A 325 8.27 -26.82 -9.76
N GLY A 326 7.28 -26.26 -10.46
CA GLY A 326 6.73 -26.82 -11.70
C GLY A 326 7.39 -26.29 -12.98
N ILE A 327 7.47 -24.96 -13.12
CA ILE A 327 7.88 -24.28 -14.37
C ILE A 327 9.29 -23.65 -14.24
N GLY A 328 9.86 -23.63 -13.03
CA GLY A 328 11.13 -22.96 -12.75
C GLY A 328 10.98 -21.44 -12.58
N ASN A 329 12.06 -20.81 -12.12
CA ASN A 329 12.07 -19.36 -11.88
C ASN A 329 12.06 -18.57 -13.18
N GLY A 330 12.80 -19.02 -14.20
CA GLY A 330 12.95 -18.28 -15.46
C GLY A 330 11.61 -17.96 -16.11
N TRP A 331 10.76 -18.97 -16.28
CA TRP A 331 9.44 -18.81 -16.89
C TRP A 331 8.44 -18.07 -16.01
N LEU A 332 8.43 -18.32 -14.69
CA LEU A 332 7.55 -17.59 -13.76
C LEU A 332 7.76 -16.07 -13.88
N PHE A 333 9.01 -15.62 -13.82
CA PHE A 333 9.35 -14.20 -13.92
C PHE A 333 9.21 -13.65 -15.34
N THR A 334 9.35 -14.49 -16.37
CA THR A 334 9.07 -14.08 -17.74
C THR A 334 7.57 -13.82 -17.94
N ILE A 335 6.70 -14.70 -17.45
CA ILE A 335 5.25 -14.51 -17.50
C ILE A 335 4.84 -13.28 -16.68
N LEU A 336 5.37 -13.13 -15.47
CA LEU A 336 5.10 -11.93 -14.65
C LEU A 336 5.63 -10.65 -15.29
N GLY A 337 6.80 -10.70 -15.92
CA GLY A 337 7.37 -9.59 -16.67
C GLY A 337 6.49 -9.20 -17.85
N LEU A 338 6.00 -10.17 -18.63
CA LEU A 338 5.08 -9.93 -19.74
C LEU A 338 3.73 -9.37 -19.27
N VAL A 339 3.15 -9.91 -18.20
CA VAL A 339 1.92 -9.39 -17.60
C VAL A 339 2.13 -7.97 -17.10
N SER A 340 3.26 -7.69 -16.46
CA SER A 340 3.63 -6.36 -15.97
C SER A 340 3.86 -5.37 -17.10
N PHE A 341 4.47 -5.82 -18.19
CA PHE A 341 4.66 -5.04 -19.40
C PHE A 341 3.32 -4.72 -20.08
N ALA A 342 2.45 -5.72 -20.25
CA ALA A 342 1.10 -5.53 -20.76
C ALA A 342 0.30 -4.55 -19.88
N SER A 343 0.45 -4.68 -18.56
CA SER A 343 -0.18 -3.79 -17.57
C SER A 343 0.36 -2.37 -17.62
N SER A 344 1.56 -2.14 -18.17
CA SER A 344 2.08 -0.79 -18.40
C SER A 344 1.32 -0.05 -19.51
N SER A 345 0.62 -0.76 -20.40
CA SER A 345 -0.32 -0.16 -21.37
C SER A 345 -1.46 0.59 -20.68
N VAL A 346 -1.74 0.28 -19.41
CA VAL A 346 -2.72 1.01 -18.59
C VAL A 346 -2.32 2.47 -18.38
N ILE A 347 -1.03 2.75 -18.22
CA ILE A 347 -0.51 4.13 -18.11
C ILE A 347 -0.78 4.90 -19.40
N PHE A 348 -0.58 4.25 -20.56
CA PHE A 348 -0.89 4.86 -21.85
C PHE A 348 -2.40 5.13 -22.02
N LEU A 349 -3.24 4.16 -21.65
CA LEU A 349 -4.70 4.32 -21.67
C LEU A 349 -5.18 5.46 -20.76
N MET A 350 -4.62 5.57 -19.55
CA MET A 350 -4.90 6.69 -18.65
C MET A 350 -4.49 8.04 -19.22
N ARG A 351 -3.34 8.10 -19.90
CA ARG A 351 -2.89 9.34 -20.52
C ARG A 351 -3.81 9.80 -21.65
N VAL A 352 -4.34 8.88 -22.45
CA VAL A 352 -5.18 9.21 -23.61
C VAL A 352 -6.63 9.46 -23.21
N PHE A 353 -7.18 8.64 -22.30
CA PHE A 353 -8.61 8.67 -21.93
C PHE A 353 -8.90 9.29 -20.56
N GLY A 354 -7.86 9.59 -19.77
CA GLY A 354 -7.95 10.24 -18.45
C GLY A 354 -8.87 11.47 -18.42
N PRO A 355 -8.79 12.41 -19.39
CA PRO A 355 -9.63 13.62 -19.37
C PRO A 355 -11.11 13.30 -19.56
N ARG A 356 -11.41 12.29 -20.39
CA ARG A 356 -12.78 11.85 -20.68
C ARG A 356 -13.37 11.12 -19.49
N TRP A 357 -12.60 10.20 -18.91
CA TRP A 357 -13.07 9.41 -17.78
C TRP A 357 -13.20 10.23 -16.50
N ARG A 358 -12.37 11.27 -16.30
CA ARG A 358 -12.54 12.22 -15.20
C ARG A 358 -13.87 12.96 -15.30
N LYS A 359 -14.23 13.47 -16.48
CA LYS A 359 -15.53 14.13 -16.71
C LYS A 359 -16.70 13.19 -16.44
N THR A 360 -16.66 11.95 -16.97
CA THR A 360 -17.70 10.95 -16.72
C THR A 360 -17.79 10.54 -15.25
N MET A 361 -16.68 10.52 -14.53
CA MET A 361 -16.66 10.18 -13.11
C MET A 361 -17.19 11.33 -12.25
N ASP A 362 -16.82 12.58 -12.56
CA ASP A 362 -17.36 13.77 -11.90
C ASP A 362 -18.87 13.93 -12.17
N GLU A 363 -19.35 13.56 -13.36
CA GLU A 363 -20.79 13.54 -13.71
C GLU A 363 -21.57 12.46 -12.96
N ARG A 364 -20.97 11.28 -12.72
CA ARG A 364 -21.61 10.18 -11.98
C ARG A 364 -21.46 10.28 -10.46
N MET A 365 -20.58 11.15 -9.96
CA MET A 365 -20.36 11.40 -8.53
C MET A 365 -21.08 12.67 -8.02
N ARG A 366 -21.66 13.48 -8.91
CA ARG A 366 -22.69 14.47 -8.57
C ARG A 366 -24.02 13.78 -8.37
#